data_AF-A0A2X3WLI1-F1
#
_entry.id   AF-A0A2X3WLI1-F1
#
_cell.length_a   1.000
_cell.length_b   1.000
_cell.length_c   1.000
_cell.angle_alpha   90.00
_cell.angle_beta   90.00
_cell.angle_gamma   90.00
#
_symmetry.space_group_name_H-M   'P 1'
#
loop_
_entity.id
_entity.type
_entity.pdbx_description
1 polymer ?
#
loop_
_entity_poly.entity_id
_entity_poly.type
_entity_poly.pdbx_seq_one_letter_code
_entity_poly.pdbx_strand_id
1 'polypeptide(L)'
;MTQFYGYAQIIELVKGLNSISTLKKWRLKIEQLTGTTFEESRVRTGKRSYSKIYLFTDDDIEKLQQIADTKGNLGLDKAILKAYAPSRASPLSINQKVNRLTVQLKGLSQKVTDLTQQEQVLAIRIEQLRKQIEVLEKSKRKKLFGK
;
A
#
# COMPACT_ATOMS: atom_id res chain seq x y z
N MET A 1 -18.76 9.18 -6.57
CA MET A 1 -17.51 9.84 -6.14
C MET A 1 -17.25 9.39 -4.73
N THR A 2 -16.10 8.77 -4.45
CA THR A 2 -15.76 8.33 -3.09
C THR A 2 -15.39 9.55 -2.26
N GLN A 3 -16.09 9.78 -1.15
CA GLN A 3 -15.72 10.84 -0.21
C GLN A 3 -14.62 10.36 0.73
N PHE A 4 -13.72 11.27 1.07
CA PHE A 4 -12.59 11.00 1.96
C PHE A 4 -12.69 11.88 3.20
N TYR A 5 -12.46 11.26 4.35
CA TYR A 5 -12.59 11.87 5.66
C TYR A 5 -11.26 11.82 6.41
N GLY A 6 -10.90 12.92 7.05
CA GLY A 6 -9.76 12.98 7.96
C GLY A 6 -10.12 12.56 9.39
N TYR A 7 -9.11 12.40 10.24
CA TYR A 7 -9.27 11.99 11.64
C TYR A 7 -10.30 12.81 12.45
N ALA A 8 -10.36 14.13 12.25
CA ALA A 8 -11.30 14.99 12.96
C ALA A 8 -12.75 14.70 12.56
N GLN A 9 -13.01 14.56 11.26
CA GLN A 9 -14.34 14.24 10.73
C GLN A 9 -14.81 12.86 11.21
N ILE A 10 -13.92 11.87 11.27
CA ILE A 10 -14.29 10.53 11.73
C ILE A 10 -14.74 10.51 13.20
N ILE A 11 -14.16 11.36 14.05
CA ILE A 11 -14.58 11.43 15.47
C ILE A 11 -15.98 11.99 15.62
N GLU A 12 -16.37 12.92 14.74
CA GLU A 12 -17.72 13.48 14.74
C GLU A 12 -18.74 12.48 14.19
N LEU A 13 -18.33 11.63 13.24
CA LEU A 13 -19.22 10.67 12.56
C LEU A 13 -19.37 9.34 13.30
N VAL A 14 -18.33 8.87 14.01
CA VAL A 14 -18.34 7.57 14.71
C VAL A 14 -18.70 7.75 16.19
N LYS A 15 -19.90 7.30 16.55
CA LYS A 15 -20.39 7.36 17.94
C LYS A 15 -19.57 6.41 18.83
N GLY A 16 -19.06 6.94 19.95
CA GLY A 16 -18.27 6.18 20.92
C GLY A 16 -16.77 6.11 20.63
N LEU A 17 -16.28 6.87 19.64
CA LEU A 17 -14.87 7.09 19.35
C LEU A 17 -14.45 8.51 19.73
N ASN A 18 -14.05 8.70 20.99
CA ASN A 18 -13.93 10.04 21.57
C ASN A 18 -12.57 10.73 21.37
N SER A 19 -11.60 10.10 20.69
CA SER A 19 -10.28 10.73 20.51
C SER A 19 -9.52 10.29 19.26
N ILE A 20 -8.77 11.24 18.69
CA ILE A 20 -7.86 10.99 17.55
C ILE A 20 -6.82 9.93 17.91
N SER A 21 -6.32 9.97 19.15
CA SER A 21 -5.35 9.00 19.65
C SER A 21 -5.92 7.58 19.66
N THR A 22 -7.19 7.41 20.05
CA THR A 22 -7.88 6.11 19.99
C THR A 22 -8.03 5.64 18.54
N LEU A 23 -8.46 6.52 17.64
CA LEU A 23 -8.59 6.20 16.22
C LEU A 23 -7.25 5.79 15.59
N LYS A 24 -6.16 6.49 15.89
CA LYS A 24 -4.82 6.13 15.42
C LYS A 24 -4.37 4.75 15.90
N LYS A 25 -4.66 4.43 17.17
CA LYS A 25 -4.38 3.10 17.75
C LYS A 25 -5.22 2.02 17.07
N TRP A 26 -6.50 2.29 16.83
CA TRP A 26 -7.39 1.35 16.15
C TRP A 26 -6.94 1.12 14.71
N ARG A 27 -6.62 2.17 13.96
CA ARG A 27 -6.07 2.06 12.61
C ARG A 27 -4.85 1.14 12.56
N LEU A 28 -3.87 1.35 13.44
CA LEU A 28 -2.68 0.49 13.54
C LEU A 28 -3.06 -0.97 13.78
N LYS A 29 -4.00 -1.19 14.71
CA LYS A 29 -4.43 -2.53 15.10
C LYS A 29 -5.21 -3.23 13.97
N ILE A 30 -6.02 -2.47 13.23
CA ILE A 30 -6.72 -2.93 12.04
C ILE A 30 -5.69 -3.35 10.99
N GLU A 31 -4.77 -2.46 10.60
CA GLU A 31 -3.67 -2.78 9.64
C GLU A 31 -2.93 -4.07 10.03
N GLN A 32 -2.65 -4.25 11.33
CA GLN A 32 -1.98 -5.45 11.84
C GLN A 32 -2.83 -6.72 11.75
N LEU A 33 -4.13 -6.64 12.07
CA LEU A 33 -5.00 -7.83 12.19
C LEU A 33 -5.62 -8.26 10.86
N THR A 34 -5.86 -7.31 9.94
CA THR A 34 -6.63 -7.56 8.71
C THR A 34 -5.78 -7.38 7.45
N GLY A 35 -4.60 -6.74 7.56
CA GLY A 35 -3.77 -6.38 6.42
C GLY A 35 -4.38 -5.30 5.53
N THR A 36 -5.47 -4.63 5.96
CA THR A 36 -6.06 -3.52 5.19
C THR A 36 -5.20 -2.27 5.30
N THR A 37 -4.96 -1.61 4.17
CA THR A 37 -4.22 -0.34 4.09
C THR A 37 -5.17 0.83 3.90
N PHE A 38 -4.98 1.90 4.68
CA PHE A 38 -5.75 3.13 4.53
C PHE A 38 -5.08 4.07 3.51
N GLU A 39 -5.89 4.88 2.83
CA GLU A 39 -5.41 5.90 1.89
C GLU A 39 -4.56 6.94 2.61
N GLU A 40 -3.46 7.34 1.97
CA GLU A 40 -2.46 8.23 2.55
C GLU A 40 -2.44 9.56 1.82
N SER A 41 -2.48 10.65 2.58
CA SER A 41 -2.31 12.00 2.04
C SER A 41 -1.24 12.76 2.81
N ARG A 42 -0.70 13.80 2.19
CA ARG A 42 0.36 14.62 2.79
C ARG A 42 -0.17 16.02 2.99
N VAL A 43 -0.27 16.44 4.25
CA VAL A 43 -0.66 17.81 4.59
C VAL A 43 0.57 18.59 4.98
N ARG A 44 0.69 19.80 4.46
CA ARG A 44 1.77 20.73 4.79
C ARG A 44 1.59 21.18 6.23
N THR A 45 2.54 20.83 7.10
CA THR A 45 2.51 21.17 8.54
C THR A 45 3.46 22.33 8.87
N GLY A 46 4.35 22.70 7.95
CA GLY A 46 5.23 23.86 8.10
C GLY A 46 5.71 24.44 6.78
N LYS A 47 6.63 25.40 6.82
CA LYS A 47 7.15 26.06 5.61
C LYS A 47 7.78 25.08 4.62
N ARG A 48 8.46 24.03 5.08
CA ARG A 48 9.10 22.99 4.24
C ARG A 48 8.76 21.56 4.64
N SER A 49 7.79 21.37 5.55
CA SER A 49 7.52 20.06 6.17
C SER A 49 6.11 19.58 5.85
N TYR A 50 6.01 18.30 5.53
CA TYR A 50 4.75 17.60 5.26
C TYR A 50 4.58 16.47 6.25
N SER A 51 3.39 16.39 6.87
CA SER A 51 3.01 15.26 7.70
C SER A 51 2.14 14.30 6.92
N LYS A 52 2.35 13.01 7.16
CA LYS A 52 1.50 11.94 6.66
C LYS A 52 0.19 11.93 7.43
N ILE A 53 -0.93 12.01 6.72
CA ILE A 53 -2.26 11.81 7.25
C ILE A 53 -2.90 10.62 6.55
N TYR A 54 -3.87 9.99 7.22
CA TYR A 54 -4.64 8.90 6.66
C TYR A 54 -6.06 9.41 6.41
N LEU A 55 -6.60 8.98 5.28
CA LEU A 55 -7.95 9.26 4.83
C LEU A 55 -8.78 7.98 4.97
N PHE A 56 -10.04 8.19 5.31
CA PHE A 56 -11.02 7.14 5.53
C PHE A 56 -12.18 7.34 4.56
N THR A 57 -12.82 6.26 4.15
CA THR A 57 -13.99 6.26 3.27
C THR A 57 -15.28 6.05 4.06
N ASP A 58 -16.42 6.19 3.40
CA ASP A 58 -17.73 5.84 3.98
C ASP A 58 -17.76 4.39 4.51
N ASP A 59 -17.16 3.47 3.76
CA ASP A 59 -17.05 2.05 4.12
C ASP A 59 -16.14 1.83 5.35
N ASP A 60 -15.17 2.71 5.58
CA ASP A 60 -14.35 2.68 6.80
C ASP A 60 -15.12 3.23 8.00
N ILE A 61 -15.96 4.26 7.81
CA ILE A 61 -16.82 4.80 8.87
C ILE A 61 -17.78 3.72 9.37
N GLU A 62 -18.43 2.99 8.46
CA GLU A 62 -19.34 1.90 8.83
C GLU A 62 -18.62 0.82 9.64
N LYS A 63 -17.43 0.38 9.20
CA LYS A 63 -16.65 -0.61 9.94
C LYS A 63 -16.18 -0.09 11.30
N LEU A 64 -15.75 1.17 11.38
CA LEU A 64 -15.33 1.79 12.64
C LEU A 64 -16.51 1.91 13.62
N GLN A 65 -17.72 2.22 13.13
CA GLN A 65 -18.94 2.21 13.94
C GLN A 65 -19.25 0.80 14.45
N GLN A 66 -19.20 -0.21 13.59
CA GLN A 66 -19.38 -1.61 14.01
C GLN A 66 -18.38 -2.04 15.09
N ILE A 67 -17.12 -1.61 14.98
CA ILE A 67 -16.11 -1.86 16.02
C ILE A 67 -16.50 -1.13 17.31
N ALA A 68 -16.90 0.14 17.22
CA ALA A 68 -17.32 0.92 18.38
C ALA A 68 -18.50 0.30 19.14
N ASP A 69 -19.47 -0.25 18.41
CA ASP A 69 -20.65 -0.88 19.00
C ASP A 69 -20.34 -2.24 19.62
N THR A 70 -19.42 -3.01 19.01
CA THR A 70 -19.15 -4.40 19.42
C THR A 70 -17.96 -4.56 20.38
N LYS A 71 -17.06 -3.57 20.48
CA LYS A 71 -15.86 -3.65 21.33
C LYS A 71 -16.18 -3.89 22.81
N GLY A 72 -17.31 -3.38 23.31
CA GLY A 72 -17.71 -3.52 24.71
C GLY A 72 -17.99 -4.96 25.11
N ASN A 73 -18.50 -5.77 24.17
CA ASN A 73 -18.91 -7.14 24.43
C ASN A 73 -17.87 -8.19 24.00
N LEU A 74 -17.12 -7.93 22.91
CA LEU A 74 -16.21 -8.91 22.31
C LEU A 74 -14.73 -8.61 22.57
N GLY A 75 -14.40 -7.40 23.05
CA GLY A 75 -13.05 -6.87 23.02
C GLY A 75 -12.64 -6.36 21.64
N LEU A 76 -11.64 -5.47 21.60
CA LEU A 76 -11.25 -4.73 20.41
C LEU A 76 -10.82 -5.63 19.24
N ASP A 77 -9.95 -6.60 19.49
CA ASP A 77 -9.37 -7.45 18.43
C ASP A 77 -10.46 -8.30 17.74
N LYS A 78 -11.37 -8.89 18.52
CA LYS A 78 -12.50 -9.67 17.98
C LYS A 78 -13.52 -8.78 17.27
N ALA A 79 -13.76 -7.56 17.77
CA ALA A 79 -14.62 -6.57 17.12
C ALA A 79 -14.06 -6.15 15.76
N ILE A 80 -12.74 -5.89 15.67
CA ILE A 80 -12.04 -5.61 14.42
C ILE A 80 -12.19 -6.77 13.43
N LEU A 81 -11.85 -7.98 13.86
CA LEU A 81 -11.95 -9.16 13.00
C LEU A 81 -13.39 -9.42 12.53
N LYS A 82 -14.39 -9.09 13.35
CA LYS A 82 -15.80 -9.21 12.97
C LYS A 82 -16.24 -8.15 11.96
N ALA A 83 -15.85 -6.89 12.14
CA ALA A 83 -16.21 -5.80 11.23
C ALA A 83 -15.52 -5.91 9.87
N TYR A 84 -14.30 -6.46 9.85
CA TYR A 84 -13.53 -6.72 8.64
C TYR A 84 -13.67 -8.15 8.12
N ALA A 85 -14.46 -8.98 8.81
CA ALA A 85 -14.80 -10.30 8.29
C ALA A 85 -15.51 -10.10 6.94
N PRO A 86 -15.20 -10.92 5.93
CA PRO A 86 -15.95 -10.89 4.69
C PRO A 86 -17.41 -11.17 5.03
N SER A 87 -18.25 -10.13 4.95
CA SER A 87 -19.69 -10.26 5.17
C SER A 87 -20.19 -11.44 4.34
N ARG A 88 -20.97 -12.33 4.96
CA ARG A 88 -21.71 -13.38 4.23
C ARG A 88 -22.63 -12.76 3.15
N ALA A 89 -22.87 -11.46 3.22
CA ALA A 89 -23.58 -10.64 2.25
C ALA A 89 -22.63 -9.72 1.43
N SER A 90 -21.47 -10.20 1.00
CA SER A 90 -20.75 -9.50 -0.07
C SER A 90 -21.57 -9.61 -1.38
N PRO A 91 -21.85 -8.51 -2.11
CA PRO A 91 -22.62 -8.56 -3.36
C PRO A 91 -21.92 -9.34 -4.47
N LEU A 92 -20.66 -9.72 -4.26
CA LEU A 92 -19.89 -10.58 -5.13
C LEU A 92 -19.83 -11.99 -4.55
N SER A 93 -20.35 -12.95 -5.32
CA SER A 93 -20.17 -14.38 -5.06
C SER A 93 -18.69 -14.73 -4.89
N ILE A 94 -18.40 -15.82 -4.17
CA ILE A 94 -17.03 -16.35 -3.99
C ILE A 94 -16.34 -16.49 -5.36
N ASN A 95 -17.05 -16.93 -6.39
CA ASN A 95 -16.54 -17.04 -7.76
C ASN A 95 -16.11 -15.69 -8.35
N GLN A 96 -16.86 -14.61 -8.11
CA GLN A 96 -16.46 -13.28 -8.58
C GLN A 96 -15.21 -12.75 -7.86
N LYS A 97 -15.04 -13.10 -6.58
CA LYS A 97 -13.81 -12.79 -5.82
C LYS A 97 -12.62 -13.58 -6.35
N VAL A 98 -12.80 -14.88 -6.56
CA VAL A 98 -11.78 -15.76 -7.16
C VAL A 98 -11.39 -15.24 -8.54
N ASN A 99 -12.36 -14.92 -9.40
CA ASN A 99 -12.08 -14.39 -10.74
C ASN A 99 -11.29 -13.08 -10.71
N ARG A 100 -11.63 -12.16 -9.81
CA ARG A 100 -10.86 -10.92 -9.65
C ARG A 100 -9.43 -11.18 -9.19
N LEU A 101 -9.25 -12.05 -8.19
CA LEU A 101 -7.92 -12.45 -7.71
C LEU A 101 -7.12 -13.14 -8.82
N THR A 102 -7.74 -13.99 -9.63
CA THR A 102 -7.11 -14.63 -10.79
C THR A 102 -6.64 -13.61 -11.83
N VAL A 103 -7.46 -12.61 -12.15
CA VAL A 103 -7.08 -11.54 -13.08
C VAL A 103 -5.93 -10.71 -12.52
N GLN A 104 -5.97 -10.36 -11.24
CA GLN A 104 -4.88 -9.62 -10.57
C GLN A 104 -3.58 -10.43 -10.53
N LEU A 105 -3.66 -11.73 -10.19
CA LEU A 105 -2.52 -12.63 -10.17
C LEU A 105 -1.88 -12.75 -11.55
N LYS A 106 -2.68 -12.86 -12.61
CA LYS A 106 -2.20 -12.90 -13.98
C LYS A 106 -1.47 -11.60 -14.37
N GLY A 107 -2.04 -10.44 -14.01
CA GLY A 107 -1.41 -9.15 -14.24
C GLY A 107 -0.08 -8.97 -13.49
N LEU A 108 -0.02 -9.42 -12.24
CA LEU A 108 1.22 -9.42 -11.46
C LEU A 108 2.28 -10.36 -12.03
N SER A 109 1.87 -11.58 -12.42
CA SER A 109 2.76 -12.54 -13.06
C SER A 109 3.38 -11.97 -14.34
N GLN A 110 2.59 -11.28 -15.17
CA GLN A 110 3.10 -10.62 -16.38
C GLN A 110 4.09 -9.50 -16.06
N LYS A 111 3.80 -8.67 -15.06
CA LYS A 111 4.73 -7.62 -14.62
C LYS A 111 6.07 -8.19 -14.15
N VAL A 112 6.03 -9.31 -13.42
CA VAL A 112 7.25 -9.99 -12.99
C VAL A 112 8.04 -10.48 -14.20
N THR A 113 7.40 -11.12 -15.19
CA THR A 113 8.11 -11.59 -16.39
C THR A 113 8.71 -10.43 -17.18
N ASP A 114 7.99 -9.33 -17.33
CA ASP A 114 8.47 -8.16 -18.07
C ASP A 114 9.68 -7.52 -17.37
N LEU A 115 9.63 -7.40 -16.03
CA LEU A 115 10.75 -6.89 -15.22
C LEU A 115 11.97 -7.81 -15.31
N THR A 116 11.79 -9.13 -15.25
CA THR A 116 12.89 -10.08 -15.41
C THR A 116 13.54 -9.97 -16.79
N GLN A 117 12.76 -9.77 -17.86
CA GLN A 117 13.32 -9.55 -19.20
C GLN A 117 14.10 -8.24 -19.28
N GLN A 118 13.58 -7.16 -18.69
CA GLN A 118 14.28 -5.87 -18.63
C GLN A 118 15.61 -5.99 -17.88
N GLU A 119 15.64 -6.73 -16.77
CA GLU A 119 16.86 -6.97 -15.99
C GLU A 119 17.92 -7.71 -16.83
N GLN A 120 17.53 -8.73 -17.60
CA GLN A 120 18.44 -9.45 -18.49
C GLN A 120 19.03 -8.55 -19.59
N VAL A 121 18.20 -7.70 -20.20
CA VAL A 121 18.65 -6.75 -21.23
C VAL A 121 19.63 -5.74 -20.64
N LEU A 122 19.35 -5.22 -19.45
CA LEU A 122 20.26 -4.31 -18.75
C LEU A 122 21.59 -4.98 -18.41
N ALA A 123 21.58 -6.23 -17.96
CA ALA A 123 22.80 -6.99 -17.68
C ALA A 123 23.69 -7.14 -18.94
N ILE A 124 23.09 -7.48 -20.09
CA ILE A 124 23.82 -7.57 -21.36
C ILE A 124 24.43 -6.22 -21.73
N ARG A 125 23.66 -5.12 -21.57
CA ARG A 125 24.14 -3.78 -21.92
C ARG A 125 25.26 -3.30 -21.01
N ILE A 126 25.22 -3.64 -19.73
CA ILE A 126 26.32 -3.38 -18.78
C ILE A 126 27.59 -4.10 -19.22
N GLU A 127 27.50 -5.38 -19.59
CA GLU A 127 28.66 -6.14 -20.07
C GLU A 127 29.25 -5.59 -21.38
N GLN A 128 28.40 -5.13 -22.31
CA GLN A 128 28.87 -4.46 -23.53
C GLN A 128 29.60 -3.16 -23.23
N LEU A 129 29.06 -2.32 -22.33
CA LEU A 129 29.70 -1.07 -21.93
C LEU A 129 31.04 -1.31 -21.23
N ARG A 130 31.13 -2.34 -20.38
CA ARG A 130 32.39 -2.76 -19.74
C ARG A 130 33.47 -3.10 -20.78
N LYS A 131 33.12 -3.90 -21.79
CA LYS A 131 34.06 -4.23 -22.89
C LYS A 131 34.50 -3.00 -23.67
N GLN A 132 33.58 -2.08 -23.97
CA GLN A 132 33.91 -0.84 -24.67
C GLN A 132 34.88 0.04 -23.85
N ILE A 133 34.65 0.17 -22.54
CA ILE A 133 35.56 0.88 -21.64
C ILE A 133 36.95 0.24 -21.66
N GLU A 134 37.04 -1.08 -21.55
CA GLU A 134 38.33 -1.80 -21.56
C GLU A 134 39.12 -1.56 -22.88
N VAL A 135 38.44 -1.59 -24.02
CA VAL A 135 39.06 -1.28 -25.33
C VAL A 135 39.55 0.16 -25.39
N LEU A 136 38.74 1.11 -24.91
CA LEU A 136 39.12 2.53 -24.87
C LEU A 136 40.31 2.78 -23.93
N GLU A 137 40.34 2.14 -22.77
CA GLU A 137 41.47 2.22 -21.84
C GLU A 137 42.77 1.64 -22.44
N LYS A 138 42.68 0.48 -23.10
CA LYS A 138 43.82 -0.13 -23.80
C LYS A 138 44.33 0.76 -24.93
N SER A 139 43.44 1.35 -25.73
CA SER A 139 43.82 2.25 -26.82
C SER A 139 44.44 3.56 -26.32
N LYS A 140 43.93 4.14 -25.23
CA LYS A 140 44.55 5.29 -24.55
C LYS A 140 45.95 4.97 -24.04
N ARG A 141 46.12 3.83 -23.34
CA ARG A 141 47.44 3.39 -22.87
C ARG A 141 48.42 3.20 -24.03
N LYS A 142 47.98 2.60 -25.14
CA LYS A 142 48.81 2.42 -26.33
C LYS A 142 49.22 3.76 -26.97
N LYS A 143 48.35 4.77 -26.96
CA LYS A 143 48.68 6.15 -27.43
C LYS A 143 49.62 6.91 -26.49
N LEU A 144 49.56 6.66 -25.18
CA LEU A 144 50.37 7.36 -24.18
C LEU A 144 51.77 6.74 -24.00
N PHE A 145 51.94 5.45 -24.28
CA PHE A 145 53.18 4.71 -24.05
C PHE A 145 53.76 4.03 -25.30
N GLY A 146 53.12 4.18 -26.46
CA GLY A 146 53.66 3.77 -27.75
C GLY A 146 54.56 4.87 -28.30
N LYS A 147 55.85 4.57 -28.48
CA LYS A 147 56.80 5.39 -29.23
C LYS A 147 56.34 5.63 -30.66
#